data_AF-A0A7S0F9F0-F1
#
_entry.id   AF-A0A7S0F9F0-F1
#
_cell.length_a   1.000
_cell.length_b   1.000
_cell.length_c   1.000
_cell.angle_alpha   90.00
_cell.angle_beta   90.00
_cell.angle_gamma   90.00
#
_symmetry.space_group_name_H-M   'P 1'
#
loop_
_entity.id
_entity.type
_entity.pdbx_description
1 polymer ?
#
loop_
_entity_poly.entity_id
_entity_poly.type
_entity_poly.pdbx_seq_one_letter_code
_entity_poly.pdbx_strand_id
1 'polypeptide(L)'
;GVWLKLLAHRRLDAQPGRQRHSFAPTGEPPLRLCSCQMLRVCQRSTPVLRACRATHGTVLHGWCHRSSSRVGPVPLPRTVGSSLTPRRSPAYKSAQVPRHLSAAVPGEIKAPELPPLADYTLRGVGQVVFCNSPVAGAGIAAGLLWADPWLGTMALLGSTSATAAARFFDVDSDQVSNGLTGYNGCLVGCGLSVFMGFPAWSDPVAVATVAMGAASAGLSVWWRAALPAVPQYTLPFNIVTLGTLVALASRPLAEAAAGTSATVMASFFPLDWASAALCGVSQIFVACDPVCGGLVLAGMAAYSPGAAGATLFGSAVGALMGAAAGADAAAVSAGLWGFNPALSALMVSIFFVPNLCTAALASAAAVSSVLLTNAMGGVLASTLEIPCCTVPFCAAALGVHMLRKSLPGVVAAASPHSPEVNLKAFRSLLR
;
A
#
# COMPACT_ATOMS: atom_id res chain seq x y z
N GLY A 1 12.42 36.12 -30.93
CA GLY A 1 11.16 36.87 -30.99
C GLY A 1 10.63 36.79 -32.40
N VAL A 2 9.49 36.12 -32.58
CA VAL A 2 8.72 36.18 -33.83
C VAL A 2 7.25 36.25 -33.43
N TRP A 3 6.60 37.30 -33.90
CA TRP A 3 5.27 37.76 -33.53
C TRP A 3 4.16 37.01 -34.28
N LEU A 4 3.17 36.56 -33.49
CA LEU A 4 1.72 36.66 -33.63
C LEU A 4 1.02 36.98 -34.98
N LYS A 5 -0.12 36.28 -35.12
CA LYS A 5 -1.40 36.56 -35.83
C LYS A 5 -1.56 36.03 -37.25
N LEU A 6 -2.58 35.17 -37.41
CA LEU A 6 -3.75 35.47 -38.25
C LEU A 6 -4.90 34.48 -37.98
N LEU A 7 -6.00 35.02 -37.46
CA LEU A 7 -7.37 34.51 -37.56
C LEU A 7 -7.95 34.97 -38.89
N ALA A 8 -8.71 34.12 -39.60
CA ALA A 8 -9.94 34.52 -40.28
C ALA A 8 -10.63 33.36 -41.03
N HIS A 9 -11.91 33.17 -40.69
CA HIS A 9 -13.05 32.87 -41.55
C HIS A 9 -13.10 31.59 -42.40
N ARG A 10 -14.11 30.75 -42.11
CA ARG A 10 -15.21 30.44 -43.05
C ARG A 10 -16.47 30.03 -42.27
N ARG A 11 -17.54 30.81 -42.43
CA ARG A 11 -18.95 30.46 -42.26
C ARG A 11 -19.66 30.82 -43.57
N LEU A 12 -20.46 29.91 -44.12
CA LEU A 12 -21.61 30.09 -45.02
C LEU A 12 -22.50 28.85 -44.77
N ASP A 13 -23.63 28.99 -44.06
CA ASP A 13 -25.03 29.15 -44.57
C ASP A 13 -25.72 27.78 -44.84
N ALA A 14 -26.73 27.40 -44.04
CA ALA A 14 -28.20 27.46 -44.32
C ALA A 14 -28.67 26.23 -45.16
N GLN A 15 -29.68 25.39 -44.88
CA GLN A 15 -31.00 25.42 -44.20
C GLN A 15 -31.49 23.94 -43.95
N PRO A 16 -32.64 23.69 -43.26
CA PRO A 16 -33.01 22.41 -42.64
C PRO A 16 -33.96 21.53 -43.48
N GLY A 17 -33.93 20.21 -43.25
CA GLY A 17 -34.79 19.22 -43.91
C GLY A 17 -35.38 18.20 -42.93
N ARG A 18 -36.71 18.14 -42.89
CA ARG A 18 -37.60 17.32 -42.08
C ARG A 18 -37.73 15.89 -42.62
N GLN A 19 -38.21 14.97 -41.75
CA GLN A 19 -38.89 13.69 -42.04
C GLN A 19 -37.97 12.54 -42.50
N ARG A 20 -38.10 11.26 -42.09
CA ARG A 20 -39.26 10.45 -41.67
C ARG A 20 -38.80 9.15 -40.96
N HIS A 21 -39.70 8.54 -40.19
CA HIS A 21 -39.60 7.18 -39.62
C HIS A 21 -39.43 6.08 -40.68
N SER A 22 -38.72 5.00 -40.33
CA SER A 22 -39.10 3.63 -40.70
C SER A 22 -38.43 2.60 -39.80
N PHE A 23 -39.25 1.81 -39.11
CA PHE A 23 -38.93 0.54 -38.47
C PHE A 23 -38.92 -0.56 -39.54
N ALA A 24 -37.91 -1.43 -39.55
CA ALA A 24 -38.06 -2.86 -39.85
C ALA A 24 -36.83 -3.65 -39.35
N PRO A 25 -37.01 -4.86 -38.80
CA PRO A 25 -35.95 -5.66 -38.17
C PRO A 25 -35.45 -6.79 -39.07
N THR A 26 -34.15 -7.09 -39.10
CA THR A 26 -33.64 -8.43 -39.45
C THR A 26 -32.17 -8.61 -39.05
N GLY A 27 -31.95 -9.55 -38.13
CA GLY A 27 -30.87 -10.55 -38.04
C GLY A 27 -29.39 -10.20 -38.29
N GLU A 28 -28.56 -10.45 -37.27
CA GLU A 28 -27.17 -10.92 -37.41
C GLU A 28 -26.69 -11.70 -36.13
N PRO A 29 -25.61 -12.52 -36.23
CA PRO A 29 -25.37 -13.75 -35.43
C PRO A 29 -24.32 -13.54 -34.28
N PRO A 30 -23.68 -14.58 -33.68
CA PRO A 30 -23.36 -14.59 -32.24
C PRO A 30 -22.18 -13.69 -31.86
N LEU A 31 -22.34 -12.96 -30.76
CA LEU A 31 -21.31 -12.08 -30.20
C LEU A 31 -20.26 -12.86 -29.41
N ARG A 32 -19.02 -12.70 -29.87
CA ARG A 32 -17.77 -13.03 -29.17
C ARG A 32 -17.62 -12.20 -27.90
N LEU A 33 -16.99 -12.80 -26.89
CA LEU A 33 -16.44 -12.17 -25.70
C LEU A 33 -15.65 -10.89 -26.06
N CYS A 34 -15.99 -9.77 -25.43
CA CYS A 34 -15.16 -8.57 -25.44
C CYS A 34 -15.20 -7.87 -24.07
N SER A 35 -13.99 -7.58 -23.60
CA SER A 35 -13.61 -7.05 -22.30
C SER A 35 -13.84 -5.54 -22.16
N CYS A 36 -13.85 -5.08 -20.91
CA CYS A 36 -13.49 -3.72 -20.45
C CYS A 36 -14.19 -2.53 -21.13
N GLN A 37 -15.41 -2.23 -20.68
CA GLN A 37 -15.96 -0.86 -20.76
C GLN A 37 -17.02 -0.63 -19.68
N MET A 38 -16.61 -0.51 -18.42
CA MET A 38 -17.43 0.12 -17.37
C MET A 38 -16.56 0.93 -16.43
N LEU A 39 -16.21 2.14 -16.88
CA LEU A 39 -15.91 3.33 -16.07
C LEU A 39 -15.86 4.57 -16.98
N ARG A 40 -16.93 4.77 -17.78
CA ARG A 40 -17.19 6.03 -18.51
C ARG A 40 -18.68 6.28 -18.65
N VAL A 41 -19.33 6.69 -17.57
CA VAL A 41 -20.64 7.38 -17.51
C VAL A 41 -20.55 8.20 -16.21
N CYS A 42 -20.68 9.53 -16.11
CA CYS A 42 -21.52 10.49 -16.83
C CYS A 42 -20.93 11.91 -16.68
N GLN A 43 -20.71 12.63 -17.79
CA GLN A 43 -20.63 14.10 -17.81
C GLN A 43 -21.84 14.59 -18.63
N ARG A 44 -22.84 15.18 -17.96
CA ARG A 44 -23.79 16.20 -18.48
C ARG A 44 -24.88 16.51 -17.43
N SER A 45 -24.87 17.76 -16.93
CA SER A 45 -25.98 18.72 -16.68
C SER A 45 -27.31 18.17 -16.07
N THR A 46 -27.91 18.64 -14.97
CA THR A 46 -28.31 19.99 -14.47
C THR A 46 -29.05 19.83 -13.10
N PRO A 47 -29.40 20.91 -12.33
CA PRO A 47 -29.63 20.84 -10.87
C PRO A 47 -31.09 20.71 -10.42
N VAL A 48 -31.33 20.11 -9.25
CA VAL A 48 -32.57 20.30 -8.46
C VAL A 48 -32.24 20.49 -6.98
N LEU A 49 -32.78 21.57 -6.43
CA LEU A 49 -32.68 22.08 -5.07
C LEU A 49 -33.62 21.38 -4.06
N ARG A 50 -33.34 21.66 -2.77
CA ARG A 50 -34.15 21.59 -1.53
C ARG A 50 -33.97 20.33 -0.68
N ALA A 51 -33.27 20.42 0.45
CA ALA A 51 -33.62 21.05 1.74
C ALA A 51 -34.46 20.15 2.64
N CYS A 52 -33.87 19.75 3.78
CA CYS A 52 -34.55 19.78 5.06
C CYS A 52 -33.53 19.92 6.20
N ARG A 53 -33.76 20.97 7.01
CA ARG A 53 -33.06 21.35 8.24
C ARG A 53 -34.02 21.08 9.41
N ALA A 54 -33.42 21.02 10.60
CA ALA A 54 -34.04 21.12 11.95
C ALA A 54 -34.64 19.81 12.48
N THR A 55 -34.45 19.40 13.74
CA THR A 55 -34.45 20.15 15.02
C THR A 55 -33.59 19.42 16.10
N HIS A 56 -32.72 20.09 16.88
CA HIS A 56 -32.91 20.55 18.29
C HIS A 56 -33.68 19.56 19.22
N GLY A 57 -33.29 19.23 20.46
CA GLY A 57 -32.18 19.60 21.33
C GLY A 57 -32.36 19.04 22.76
N THR A 58 -31.28 19.15 23.56
CA THR A 58 -31.22 19.50 25.01
C THR A 58 -31.85 18.64 26.13
N VAL A 59 -30.97 18.27 27.10
CA VAL A 59 -31.03 18.52 28.58
C VAL A 59 -31.11 17.34 29.59
N LEU A 60 -30.02 17.25 30.39
CA LEU A 60 -29.79 16.97 31.83
C LEU A 60 -30.62 15.92 32.61
N HIS A 61 -29.97 15.01 33.35
CA HIS A 61 -29.60 15.19 34.78
C HIS A 61 -28.96 13.93 35.41
N GLY A 62 -27.88 14.14 36.19
CA GLY A 62 -27.64 13.52 37.50
C GLY A 62 -27.13 12.07 37.61
N TRP A 63 -25.94 11.89 38.17
CA TRP A 63 -25.75 11.54 39.59
C TRP A 63 -24.26 11.39 39.91
N CYS A 64 -23.83 12.11 40.94
CA CYS A 64 -22.48 12.14 41.48
C CYS A 64 -22.54 11.46 42.86
N HIS A 65 -21.74 10.42 43.09
CA HIS A 65 -21.49 9.90 44.42
C HIS A 65 -19.98 9.79 44.64
N ARG A 66 -19.49 10.57 45.61
CA ARG A 66 -18.15 10.49 46.20
C ARG A 66 -18.02 9.20 47.01
N SER A 67 -16.87 8.54 46.91
CA SER A 67 -16.24 7.88 48.05
C SER A 67 -14.74 8.16 48.02
N SER A 68 -14.25 8.75 49.11
CA SER A 68 -12.85 9.09 49.33
C SER A 68 -12.19 8.00 50.17
N SER A 69 -11.14 7.37 49.65
CA SER A 69 -10.21 6.59 50.46
C SER A 69 -8.80 7.19 50.34
N ARG A 70 -8.26 7.61 51.48
CA ARG A 70 -6.90 8.13 51.64
C ARG A 70 -5.91 6.98 51.42
N VAL A 71 -4.96 7.16 50.51
CA VAL A 71 -3.79 6.28 50.38
C VAL A 71 -2.61 7.02 51.00
N GLY A 72 -2.08 6.49 52.11
CA GLY A 72 -0.84 6.96 52.73
C GLY A 72 0.40 6.55 51.92
N PRO A 73 1.56 7.19 52.14
CA PRO A 73 2.77 6.93 51.35
C PRO A 73 3.37 5.55 51.67
N VAL A 74 3.68 4.80 50.60
CA VAL A 74 4.39 3.51 50.65
C VAL A 74 5.90 3.77 50.79
N PRO A 75 6.64 3.08 51.69
CA PRO A 75 8.09 3.24 51.79
C PRO A 75 8.82 2.52 50.66
N LEU A 76 9.79 3.20 50.04
CA LEU A 76 10.69 2.62 49.03
C LEU A 76 11.72 1.69 49.70
N PRO A 77 11.98 0.48 49.15
CA PRO A 77 13.07 -0.36 49.61
C PRO A 77 14.43 0.12 49.06
N ARG A 78 15.44 0.02 49.93
CA ARG A 78 16.85 0.36 49.71
C ARG A 78 17.43 -0.30 48.44
N THR A 79 18.01 0.50 47.56
CA THR A 79 18.79 0.05 46.40
C THR A 79 20.13 -0.54 46.84
N VAL A 80 20.31 -1.85 46.63
CA VAL A 80 21.63 -2.49 46.59
C VAL A 80 22.25 -2.21 45.22
N GLY A 81 23.45 -1.65 45.23
CA GLY A 81 24.20 -1.33 44.02
C GLY A 81 24.53 -2.57 43.21
N SER A 82 24.17 -2.56 41.93
CA SER A 82 24.81 -3.40 40.92
C SER A 82 25.02 -2.56 39.66
N SER A 83 26.26 -2.56 39.19
CA SER A 83 26.74 -1.86 38.00
C SER A 83 26.12 -2.45 36.73
N LEU A 84 24.97 -1.91 36.33
CA LEU A 84 24.39 -2.17 35.02
C LEU A 84 25.06 -1.27 33.99
N THR A 85 26.10 -1.80 33.34
CA THR A 85 26.49 -1.27 32.03
C THR A 85 25.31 -1.53 31.06
N PRO A 86 24.85 -0.52 30.31
CA PRO A 86 23.76 -0.71 29.37
C PRO A 86 24.26 -1.59 28.23
N ARG A 87 23.82 -2.86 28.22
CA ARG A 87 24.02 -3.77 27.09
C ARG A 87 23.29 -3.15 25.90
N ARG A 88 24.03 -2.56 24.95
CA ARG A 88 23.49 -2.05 23.68
C ARG A 88 22.66 -3.17 23.05
N SER A 89 21.37 -2.91 22.85
CA SER A 89 20.55 -3.78 22.02
C SER A 89 21.14 -3.77 20.61
N PRO A 90 21.29 -4.93 19.93
CA PRO A 90 21.78 -4.94 18.56
C PRO A 90 20.83 -4.09 17.71
N ALA A 91 21.39 -3.11 17.00
CA ALA A 91 20.67 -2.32 16.02
C ALA A 91 20.00 -3.26 15.00
N TYR A 92 18.81 -2.91 14.52
CA TYR A 92 18.16 -3.62 13.42
C TYR A 92 19.04 -3.51 12.16
N LYS A 93 19.86 -4.53 11.92
CA LYS A 93 20.53 -4.75 10.64
C LYS A 93 19.58 -5.59 9.80
N SER A 94 18.87 -4.96 8.87
CA SER A 94 18.21 -5.69 7.79
C SER A 94 19.25 -6.56 7.11
N ALA A 95 18.90 -7.79 6.73
CA ALA A 95 19.82 -8.77 6.16
C ALA A 95 20.73 -8.13 5.12
N GLN A 96 21.98 -7.94 5.54
CA GLN A 96 23.09 -7.65 4.67
C GLN A 96 23.25 -8.90 3.81
N VAL A 97 23.22 -8.76 2.49
CA VAL A 97 23.84 -9.78 1.63
C VAL A 97 25.33 -9.47 1.70
N PRO A 98 26.15 -10.28 2.37
CA PRO A 98 27.57 -10.11 2.23
C PRO A 98 27.91 -10.51 0.80
N ARG A 99 28.51 -9.61 0.02
CA ARG A 99 28.92 -9.88 -1.38
C ARG A 99 29.72 -11.19 -1.55
N HIS A 100 30.34 -11.68 -0.47
CA HIS A 100 31.15 -12.90 -0.46
C HIS A 100 30.37 -14.23 -0.32
N LEU A 101 29.05 -14.23 -0.09
CA LEU A 101 28.24 -15.46 -0.08
C LEU A 101 27.58 -15.79 -1.43
N SER A 102 27.76 -14.92 -2.44
CA SER A 102 27.50 -15.25 -3.83
C SER A 102 28.80 -15.80 -4.43
N ALA A 103 29.11 -17.07 -4.14
CA ALA A 103 30.10 -17.77 -4.92
C ALA A 103 29.55 -17.93 -6.34
N ALA A 104 30.23 -17.34 -7.32
CA ALA A 104 29.85 -17.41 -8.72
C ALA A 104 29.69 -18.87 -9.15
N VAL A 105 28.50 -19.25 -9.60
CA VAL A 105 28.29 -20.52 -10.28
C VAL A 105 28.91 -20.39 -11.67
N PRO A 106 29.88 -21.24 -12.06
CA PRO A 106 30.48 -21.17 -13.39
C PRO A 106 29.39 -21.38 -14.46
N GLY A 107 29.14 -20.36 -15.29
CA GLY A 107 28.13 -20.39 -16.36
C GLY A 107 26.89 -19.50 -16.13
N GLU A 108 26.83 -18.75 -15.04
CA GLU A 108 25.74 -17.79 -14.82
C GLU A 108 25.85 -16.61 -15.80
N ILE A 109 24.82 -16.42 -16.65
CA ILE A 109 24.71 -15.24 -17.51
C ILE A 109 24.71 -14.03 -16.59
N LYS A 110 25.80 -13.25 -16.59
CA LYS A 110 25.91 -12.03 -15.80
C LYS A 110 24.78 -11.10 -16.22
N ALA A 111 23.79 -10.92 -15.36
CA ALA A 111 22.69 -9.99 -15.62
C ALA A 111 23.28 -8.62 -15.98
N PRO A 112 22.67 -7.87 -16.92
CA PRO A 112 23.18 -6.56 -17.31
C PRO A 112 23.31 -5.69 -16.06
N GLU A 113 24.51 -5.14 -15.84
CA GLU A 113 24.76 -4.25 -14.70
C GLU A 113 24.00 -2.93 -14.94
N LEU A 114 22.89 -2.75 -14.23
CA LEU A 114 22.12 -1.51 -14.27
C LEU A 114 22.93 -0.35 -13.70
N PRO A 115 22.79 0.88 -14.23
CA PRO A 115 23.34 2.07 -13.59
C PRO A 115 22.89 2.15 -12.12
N PRO A 116 23.74 2.60 -11.18
CA PRO A 116 23.43 2.54 -9.75
C PRO A 116 22.08 3.16 -9.36
N LEU A 117 21.72 4.30 -9.96
CA LEU A 117 20.42 4.93 -9.67
C LEU A 117 19.24 4.06 -10.12
N ALA A 118 19.35 3.40 -11.27
CA ALA A 118 18.32 2.50 -11.78
C ALA A 118 18.19 1.23 -10.93
N ASP A 119 19.32 0.61 -10.55
CA ASP A 119 19.34 -0.55 -9.64
C ASP A 119 18.67 -0.21 -8.29
N TYR A 120 19.07 0.91 -7.67
CA TYR A 120 18.55 1.31 -6.36
C TYR A 120 17.07 1.70 -6.42
N THR A 121 16.65 2.33 -7.52
CA THR A 121 15.24 2.65 -7.77
C THR A 121 14.41 1.37 -7.87
N LEU A 122 14.83 0.38 -8.67
CA LEU A 122 14.10 -0.88 -8.80
C LEU A 122 14.10 -1.68 -7.50
N ARG A 123 15.21 -1.71 -6.75
CA ARG A 123 15.22 -2.26 -5.38
C ARG A 123 14.24 -1.52 -4.48
N GLY A 124 14.16 -0.19 -4.60
CA GLY A 124 13.15 0.63 -3.91
C GLY A 124 11.73 0.19 -4.24
N VAL A 125 11.39 -0.03 -5.51
CA VAL A 125 10.09 -0.57 -5.91
C VAL A 125 9.83 -1.95 -5.29
N GLY A 126 10.82 -2.86 -5.35
CA GLY A 126 10.72 -4.19 -4.75
C GLY A 126 10.55 -4.17 -3.22
N GLN A 127 11.18 -3.23 -2.54
CA GLN A 127 11.13 -3.09 -1.09
C GLN A 127 9.75 -2.69 -0.55
N VAL A 128 8.82 -2.21 -1.39
CA VAL A 128 7.42 -2.01 -1.00
C VAL A 128 6.81 -3.30 -0.46
N VAL A 129 7.20 -4.44 -1.05
CA VAL A 129 6.82 -5.80 -0.65
C VAL A 129 8.02 -6.57 -0.08
N PHE A 130 8.94 -5.86 0.59
CA PHE A 130 10.13 -6.40 1.26
C PHE A 130 11.10 -7.18 0.37
N CYS A 131 11.01 -7.05 -0.95
CA CYS A 131 11.87 -7.73 -1.90
C CYS A 131 13.07 -6.83 -2.26
N ASN A 132 14.23 -7.08 -1.67
CA ASN A 132 15.48 -6.39 -2.04
C ASN A 132 16.08 -6.95 -3.35
N SER A 133 15.34 -6.81 -4.45
CA SER A 133 15.73 -7.33 -5.76
C SER A 133 15.29 -6.39 -6.89
N PRO A 134 16.21 -5.95 -7.78
CA PRO A 134 15.84 -5.14 -8.92
C PRO A 134 14.95 -5.91 -9.92
N VAL A 135 15.08 -7.24 -9.98
CA VAL A 135 14.23 -8.11 -10.83
C VAL A 135 12.78 -8.11 -10.31
N ALA A 136 12.61 -8.26 -8.99
CA ALA A 136 11.28 -8.16 -8.38
C ALA A 136 10.67 -6.77 -8.60
N GLY A 137 11.47 -5.72 -8.40
CA GLY A 137 11.07 -4.34 -8.67
C GLY A 137 10.68 -4.08 -10.11
N ALA A 138 11.41 -4.65 -11.08
CA ALA A 138 11.10 -4.54 -12.50
C ALA A 138 9.77 -5.24 -12.85
N GLY A 139 9.52 -6.43 -12.30
CA GLY A 139 8.24 -7.14 -12.47
C GLY A 139 7.06 -6.36 -11.91
N ILE A 140 7.24 -5.75 -10.72
CA ILE A 140 6.24 -4.86 -10.11
C ILE A 140 6.01 -3.64 -10.99
N ALA A 141 7.08 -2.92 -11.40
CA ALA A 141 6.97 -1.73 -12.24
C ALA A 141 6.27 -2.03 -13.58
N ALA A 142 6.56 -3.18 -14.19
CA ALA A 142 5.88 -3.64 -15.40
C ALA A 142 4.37 -3.87 -15.14
N GLY A 143 4.00 -4.47 -14.02
CA GLY A 143 2.60 -4.62 -13.60
C GLY A 143 1.89 -3.28 -13.42
N LEU A 144 2.53 -2.31 -12.76
CA LEU A 144 1.96 -0.98 -12.56
C LEU A 144 1.78 -0.23 -13.89
N LEU A 145 2.79 -0.26 -14.76
CA LEU A 145 2.73 0.35 -16.10
C LEU A 145 1.67 -0.32 -17.00
N TRP A 146 1.45 -1.62 -16.81
CA TRP A 146 0.37 -2.35 -17.48
C TRP A 146 -1.01 -1.89 -17.02
N ALA A 147 -1.24 -1.81 -15.71
CA ALA A 147 -2.53 -1.40 -15.15
C ALA A 147 -2.86 0.06 -15.47
N ASP A 148 -1.90 0.96 -15.24
CA ASP A 148 -2.02 2.37 -15.55
C ASP A 148 -0.60 2.97 -15.78
N PRO A 149 -0.25 3.33 -17.03
CA PRO A 149 1.04 3.94 -17.34
C PRO A 149 1.36 5.20 -16.51
N TRP A 150 0.34 5.97 -16.13
CA TRP A 150 0.52 7.15 -15.29
C TRP A 150 0.92 6.76 -13.87
N LEU A 151 0.19 5.83 -13.25
CA LEU A 151 0.48 5.29 -11.93
C LEU A 151 1.89 4.66 -11.88
N GLY A 152 2.22 3.81 -12.86
CA GLY A 152 3.54 3.19 -12.95
C GLY A 152 4.67 4.22 -13.11
N THR A 153 4.43 5.29 -13.89
CA THR A 153 5.39 6.38 -14.06
C THR A 153 5.58 7.16 -12.75
N MET A 154 4.51 7.49 -12.03
CA MET A 154 4.59 8.19 -10.75
C MET A 154 5.24 7.33 -9.66
N ALA A 155 5.00 6.02 -9.66
CA ALA A 155 5.67 5.07 -8.76
C ALA A 155 7.20 5.10 -8.96
N LEU A 156 7.66 5.00 -10.21
CA LEU A 156 9.09 5.09 -10.55
C LEU A 156 9.67 6.46 -10.26
N LEU A 157 8.95 7.54 -10.57
CA LEU A 157 9.38 8.91 -10.30
C LEU A 157 9.55 9.17 -8.80
N GLY A 158 8.59 8.75 -7.99
CA GLY A 158 8.64 8.89 -6.53
C GLY A 158 9.80 8.09 -5.92
N SER A 159 10.01 6.85 -6.38
CA SER A 159 11.12 6.02 -5.92
C SER A 159 12.49 6.57 -6.34
N THR A 160 12.59 7.06 -7.59
CA THR A 160 13.80 7.70 -8.11
C THR A 160 14.10 8.99 -7.33
N SER A 161 13.09 9.83 -7.09
CA SER A 161 13.24 11.07 -6.34
C SER A 161 13.74 10.82 -4.92
N ALA A 162 13.12 9.89 -4.21
CA ALA A 162 13.54 9.48 -2.86
C ALA A 162 14.98 8.97 -2.83
N THR A 163 15.34 8.12 -3.80
CA THR A 163 16.70 7.57 -3.96
C THR A 163 17.71 8.67 -4.27
N ALA A 164 17.39 9.56 -5.20
CA ALA A 164 18.26 10.67 -5.60
C ALA A 164 18.47 11.66 -4.46
N ALA A 165 17.42 12.00 -3.71
CA ALA A 165 17.51 12.85 -2.53
C ALA A 165 18.42 12.22 -1.47
N ALA A 166 18.24 10.92 -1.16
CA ALA A 166 19.08 10.22 -0.21
C ALA A 166 20.56 10.22 -0.63
N ARG A 167 20.86 10.06 -1.92
CA ARG A 167 22.23 10.18 -2.45
C ARG A 167 22.77 11.60 -2.36
N PHE A 168 21.95 12.60 -2.67
CA PHE A 168 22.34 14.01 -2.63
C PHE A 168 22.71 14.45 -1.21
N PHE A 169 21.99 13.95 -0.21
CA PHE A 169 22.24 14.22 1.22
C PHE A 169 23.24 13.23 1.87
N ASP A 170 23.97 12.46 1.07
CA ASP A 170 25.00 11.51 1.53
C ASP A 170 24.51 10.55 2.64
N VAL A 171 23.26 10.06 2.48
CA VAL A 171 22.71 9.03 3.35
C VAL A 171 23.53 7.75 3.17
N ASP A 172 23.76 7.05 4.28
CA ASP A 172 24.41 5.73 4.36
C ASP A 172 24.18 4.87 3.11
N SER A 173 25.28 4.54 2.44
CA SER A 173 25.27 3.84 1.16
C SER A 173 24.56 2.49 1.21
N ASP A 174 24.61 1.78 2.34
CA ASP A 174 23.92 0.49 2.49
C ASP A 174 22.40 0.68 2.51
N GLN A 175 21.90 1.78 3.09
CA GLN A 175 20.47 2.08 3.11
C GLN A 175 19.96 2.38 1.70
N VAL A 176 20.72 3.18 0.96
CA VAL A 176 20.39 3.58 -0.41
C VAL A 176 20.50 2.37 -1.35
N SER A 177 21.60 1.61 -1.30
CA SER A 177 21.84 0.51 -2.23
C SER A 177 20.91 -0.67 -2.03
N ASN A 178 20.34 -0.83 -0.83
CA ASN A 178 19.32 -1.84 -0.54
C ASN A 178 17.88 -1.32 -0.76
N GLY A 179 17.71 -0.12 -1.35
CA GLY A 179 16.39 0.44 -1.69
C GLY A 179 15.55 0.90 -0.48
N LEU A 180 16.12 0.98 0.72
CA LEU A 180 15.38 1.28 1.96
C LEU A 180 14.90 2.72 2.07
N THR A 181 15.47 3.62 1.26
CA THR A 181 15.04 5.02 1.16
C THR A 181 14.03 5.23 0.03
N GLY A 182 13.94 4.33 -0.95
CA GLY A 182 13.17 4.53 -2.19
C GLY A 182 11.73 4.03 -2.15
N TYR A 183 11.40 3.04 -1.32
CA TYR A 183 10.09 2.36 -1.41
C TYR A 183 8.93 3.20 -0.87
N ASN A 184 9.14 4.02 0.16
CA ASN A 184 8.12 4.96 0.60
C ASN A 184 7.85 6.02 -0.48
N GLY A 185 8.90 6.47 -1.18
CA GLY A 185 8.76 7.35 -2.33
C GLY A 185 7.95 6.72 -3.47
N CYS A 186 8.13 5.43 -3.72
CA CYS A 186 7.32 4.68 -4.68
C CYS A 186 5.82 4.78 -4.34
N LEU A 187 5.46 4.48 -3.10
CA LEU A 187 4.06 4.54 -2.66
C LEU A 187 3.51 5.97 -2.62
N VAL A 188 4.33 6.98 -2.29
CA VAL A 188 3.93 8.39 -2.39
C VAL A 188 3.57 8.72 -3.84
N GLY A 189 4.37 8.27 -4.80
CA GLY A 189 4.07 8.38 -6.23
C GLY A 189 2.72 7.75 -6.60
N CYS A 190 2.50 6.50 -6.22
CA CYS A 190 1.22 5.80 -6.42
C CYS A 190 0.05 6.58 -5.80
N GLY A 191 0.14 6.92 -4.52
CA GLY A 191 -0.93 7.57 -3.77
C GLY A 191 -1.31 8.94 -4.34
N LEU A 192 -0.33 9.79 -4.65
CA LEU A 192 -0.61 11.11 -5.23
C LEU A 192 -1.16 11.01 -6.66
N SER A 193 -0.75 10.00 -7.44
CA SER A 193 -1.26 9.79 -8.80
C SER A 193 -2.78 9.53 -8.85
N VAL A 194 -3.32 8.90 -7.81
CA VAL A 194 -4.73 8.52 -7.71
C VAL A 194 -5.54 9.51 -6.86
N PHE A 195 -5.02 9.89 -5.69
CA PHE A 195 -5.80 10.61 -4.68
C PHE A 195 -5.67 12.14 -4.74
N MET A 196 -4.71 12.71 -5.49
CA MET A 196 -4.55 14.17 -5.49
C MET A 196 -5.66 14.90 -6.28
N GLY A 197 -6.49 14.16 -7.04
CA GLY A 197 -7.69 14.69 -7.71
C GLY A 197 -7.41 15.53 -8.97
N PHE A 198 -6.18 15.53 -9.48
CA PHE A 198 -5.84 16.15 -10.76
C PHE A 198 -5.90 15.12 -11.90
N PRO A 199 -6.08 15.56 -13.16
CA PRO A 199 -6.00 14.66 -14.31
C PRO A 199 -4.65 13.93 -14.39
N ALA A 200 -4.66 12.72 -14.96
CA ALA A 200 -3.43 12.01 -15.29
C ALA A 200 -2.54 12.87 -16.22
N TRP A 201 -1.22 12.70 -16.11
CA TRP A 201 -0.22 13.47 -16.87
C TRP A 201 -0.20 14.97 -16.56
N SER A 202 -0.63 15.35 -15.35
CA SER A 202 -0.61 16.75 -14.91
C SER A 202 0.67 17.10 -14.13
N ASP A 203 1.23 18.28 -14.44
CA ASP A 203 2.43 18.80 -13.78
C ASP A 203 2.31 18.89 -12.24
N PRO A 204 1.18 19.32 -11.65
CA PRO A 204 1.07 19.44 -10.20
C PRO A 204 1.33 18.12 -9.46
N VAL A 205 0.84 17.01 -10.01
CA VAL A 205 1.05 15.68 -9.41
C VAL A 205 2.49 15.25 -9.58
N ALA A 206 3.08 15.40 -10.78
CA ALA A 206 4.48 15.04 -10.99
C ALA A 206 5.43 15.84 -10.08
N VAL A 207 5.21 17.14 -9.93
CA VAL A 207 5.98 18.02 -9.02
C VAL A 207 5.79 17.58 -7.57
N ALA A 208 4.55 17.31 -7.15
CA ALA A 208 4.26 16.83 -5.80
C ALA A 208 4.92 15.46 -5.54
N THR A 209 4.87 14.53 -6.49
CA THR A 209 5.52 13.21 -6.41
C THR A 209 7.03 13.34 -6.24
N VAL A 210 7.69 14.25 -6.97
CA VAL A 210 9.13 14.50 -6.78
C VAL A 210 9.40 15.05 -5.38
N ALA A 211 8.73 16.13 -4.99
CA ALA A 211 8.97 16.79 -3.71
C ALA A 211 8.65 15.88 -2.50
N MET A 212 7.48 15.24 -2.52
CA MET A 212 7.02 14.37 -1.44
C MET A 212 7.73 13.02 -1.43
N GLY A 213 8.14 12.50 -2.60
CA GLY A 213 9.02 11.35 -2.69
C GLY A 213 10.35 11.61 -1.96
N ALA A 214 11.00 12.75 -2.23
CA ALA A 214 12.21 13.17 -1.51
C ALA A 214 11.97 13.37 0.00
N ALA A 215 10.86 14.01 0.38
CA ALA A 215 10.51 14.21 1.79
C ALA A 215 10.32 12.87 2.53
N SER A 216 9.74 11.87 1.87
CA SER A 216 9.58 10.52 2.45
C SER A 216 10.93 9.86 2.76
N ALA A 217 11.96 10.09 1.94
CA ALA A 217 13.32 9.60 2.20
C ALA A 217 13.91 10.24 3.46
N GLY A 218 13.73 11.56 3.63
CA GLY A 218 14.15 12.26 4.85
C GLY A 218 13.48 11.71 6.11
N LEU A 219 12.17 11.47 6.04
CA LEU A 219 11.41 10.86 7.14
C LEU A 219 11.84 9.40 7.40
N SER A 220 12.16 8.65 6.35
CA SER A 220 12.72 7.30 6.46
C SER A 220 14.06 7.27 7.21
N VAL A 221 14.96 8.19 6.86
CA VAL A 221 16.27 8.34 7.50
C VAL A 221 16.10 8.75 8.96
N TRP A 222 15.26 9.75 9.22
CA TRP A 222 14.95 10.19 10.58
C TRP A 222 14.38 9.06 11.43
N TRP A 223 13.43 8.28 10.90
CA TRP A 223 12.81 7.17 11.63
C TRP A 223 13.83 6.13 12.05
N ARG A 224 14.73 5.74 11.13
CA ARG A 224 15.77 4.75 11.40
C ARG A 224 16.80 5.24 12.41
N ALA A 225 17.09 6.55 12.42
CA ALA A 225 17.96 7.17 13.42
C ALA A 225 17.29 7.26 14.80
N ALA A 226 16.03 7.67 14.85
CA ALA A 226 15.30 7.88 16.10
C ALA A 226 14.82 6.56 16.75
N LEU A 227 14.43 5.58 15.94
CA LEU A 227 13.81 4.32 16.37
C LEU A 227 14.51 3.10 15.73
N PRO A 228 15.81 2.88 15.99
CA PRO A 228 16.63 1.88 15.29
C PRO A 228 16.21 0.43 15.53
N ALA A 229 15.32 0.16 16.50
CA ALA A 229 14.78 -1.16 16.77
C ALA A 229 13.38 -1.40 16.16
N VAL A 230 12.79 -0.39 15.53
CA VAL A 230 11.43 -0.44 14.99
C VAL A 230 11.49 -0.22 13.47
N PRO A 231 11.11 -1.22 12.66
CA PRO A 231 11.01 -1.05 11.22
C PRO A 231 10.06 0.11 10.89
N GLN A 232 10.47 0.97 9.96
CA GLN A 232 9.65 2.10 9.49
C GLN A 232 8.38 1.65 8.74
N TYR A 233 8.37 0.42 8.19
CA TYR A 233 7.32 -0.06 7.29
C TYR A 233 6.94 1.03 6.27
N THR A 234 5.66 1.21 5.97
CA THR A 234 5.15 2.25 5.08
C THR A 234 4.69 3.51 5.82
N LEU A 235 5.14 3.72 7.07
CA LEU A 235 4.77 4.91 7.86
C LEU A 235 5.22 6.21 7.21
N PRO A 236 6.44 6.33 6.64
CA PRO A 236 6.82 7.55 5.94
C PRO A 236 5.90 7.86 4.76
N PHE A 237 5.51 6.84 3.98
CA PHE A 237 4.50 6.99 2.93
C PHE A 237 3.16 7.49 3.48
N ASN A 238 2.63 6.86 4.54
CA ASN A 238 1.33 7.23 5.11
C ASN A 238 1.35 8.67 5.62
N ILE A 239 2.38 9.07 6.37
CA ILE A 239 2.50 10.44 6.92
C ILE A 239 2.57 11.47 5.81
N VAL A 240 3.45 11.25 4.82
CA VAL A 240 3.66 12.21 3.73
C VAL A 240 2.43 12.31 2.83
N THR A 241 1.86 11.17 2.41
CA THR A 241 0.72 11.16 1.48
C THR A 241 -0.54 11.70 2.15
N LEU A 242 -0.91 11.20 3.33
CA LEU A 242 -2.10 11.67 4.03
C LEU A 242 -1.94 13.13 4.46
N GLY A 243 -0.76 13.55 4.91
CA GLY A 243 -0.46 14.95 5.21
C GLY A 243 -0.63 15.86 3.99
N THR A 244 -0.18 15.39 2.81
CA THR A 244 -0.37 16.11 1.54
C THR A 244 -1.85 16.22 1.18
N LEU A 245 -2.60 15.12 1.29
CA LEU A 245 -4.04 15.11 0.98
C LEU A 245 -4.82 16.03 1.93
N VAL A 246 -4.54 15.99 3.25
CA VAL A 246 -5.17 16.90 4.23
C VAL A 246 -4.82 18.36 3.94
N ALA A 247 -3.57 18.66 3.60
CA ALA A 247 -3.17 20.02 3.24
C ALA A 247 -3.86 20.53 1.97
N LEU A 248 -4.23 19.62 1.06
CA LEU A 248 -4.94 19.92 -0.19
C LEU A 248 -6.46 19.78 -0.10
N ALA A 249 -7.01 19.23 0.98
CA ALA A 249 -8.44 18.91 1.21
C ALA A 249 -9.38 20.13 1.24
N SER A 250 -8.91 21.30 0.78
CA SER A 250 -9.78 22.38 0.29
C SER A 250 -10.45 22.03 -1.07
N ARG A 251 -10.23 20.82 -1.59
CA ARG A 251 -10.89 20.28 -2.79
C ARG A 251 -11.64 19.00 -2.43
N PRO A 252 -12.95 18.88 -2.72
CA PRO A 252 -13.69 17.67 -2.44
C PRO A 252 -13.06 16.50 -3.22
N LEU A 253 -12.62 15.48 -2.49
CA LEU A 253 -12.27 14.19 -3.06
C LEU A 253 -13.57 13.57 -3.58
N ALA A 254 -13.60 13.14 -4.84
CA ALA A 254 -14.81 12.63 -5.46
C ALA A 254 -15.40 11.48 -4.60
N GLU A 255 -16.66 11.62 -4.20
CA GLU A 255 -17.37 10.65 -3.38
C GLU A 255 -17.32 9.27 -4.04
N ALA A 256 -16.82 8.27 -3.29
CA ALA A 256 -17.07 6.89 -3.65
C ALA A 256 -18.57 6.64 -3.47
N ALA A 257 -19.28 6.42 -4.59
CA ALA A 257 -20.72 6.18 -4.57
C ALA A 257 -21.05 5.01 -3.63
N ALA A 258 -21.93 5.26 -2.67
CA ALA A 258 -22.50 4.23 -1.81
C ALA A 258 -23.35 3.28 -2.67
N GLY A 259 -22.75 2.14 -3.05
CA GLY A 259 -23.44 1.04 -3.70
C GLY A 259 -24.37 0.30 -2.74
N THR A 260 -25.47 -0.20 -3.26
CA THR A 260 -26.39 -1.06 -2.51
C THR A 260 -25.71 -2.40 -2.23
N SER A 261 -25.64 -2.78 -0.94
CA SER A 261 -24.94 -3.98 -0.49
C SER A 261 -25.63 -5.25 -1.00
N ALA A 262 -25.13 -5.80 -2.11
CA ALA A 262 -25.44 -7.16 -2.52
C ALA A 262 -24.58 -8.12 -1.70
N THR A 263 -25.16 -9.21 -1.20
CA THR A 263 -24.44 -10.20 -0.40
C THR A 263 -23.36 -10.90 -1.23
N VAL A 264 -22.10 -10.49 -1.06
CA VAL A 264 -20.91 -10.94 -1.81
C VAL A 264 -20.82 -12.45 -1.91
N MET A 265 -21.04 -13.15 -0.78
CA MET A 265 -20.89 -14.60 -0.67
C MET A 265 -21.82 -15.40 -1.59
N ALA A 266 -22.98 -14.86 -1.96
CA ALA A 266 -23.93 -15.53 -2.84
C ALA A 266 -23.71 -15.21 -4.32
N SER A 267 -22.87 -14.21 -4.64
CA SER A 267 -22.75 -13.64 -5.98
C SER A 267 -21.40 -13.91 -6.66
N PHE A 268 -20.38 -14.34 -5.91
CA PHE A 268 -19.04 -14.59 -6.44
C PHE A 268 -18.85 -16.04 -6.88
N PHE A 269 -18.38 -16.23 -8.11
CA PHE A 269 -17.85 -17.49 -8.61
C PHE A 269 -16.37 -17.67 -8.18
N PRO A 270 -15.80 -18.89 -8.26
CA PRO A 270 -14.40 -19.13 -7.88
C PRO A 270 -13.39 -18.19 -8.55
N LEU A 271 -13.64 -17.80 -9.80
CA LEU A 271 -12.76 -16.89 -10.54
C LEU A 271 -12.83 -15.45 -10.00
N ASP A 272 -13.98 -15.02 -9.47
CA ASP A 272 -14.12 -13.70 -8.85
C ASP A 272 -13.31 -13.60 -7.56
N TRP A 273 -13.27 -14.68 -6.77
CA TRP A 273 -12.42 -14.77 -5.60
C TRP A 273 -10.93 -14.70 -5.94
N ALA A 274 -10.51 -15.42 -6.98
CA ALA A 274 -9.13 -15.36 -7.48
C ALA A 274 -8.78 -13.94 -7.97
N SER A 275 -9.70 -13.32 -8.72
CA SER A 275 -9.53 -11.94 -9.20
C SER A 275 -9.47 -10.95 -8.04
N ALA A 276 -10.35 -11.06 -7.05
CA ALA A 276 -10.36 -10.20 -5.86
C ALA A 276 -9.06 -10.32 -5.05
N ALA A 277 -8.54 -11.54 -4.90
CA ALA A 277 -7.26 -11.78 -4.24
C ALA A 277 -6.09 -11.14 -5.03
N LEU A 278 -6.08 -11.25 -6.36
CA LEU A 278 -5.07 -10.60 -7.20
C LEU A 278 -5.19 -9.07 -7.19
N CYS A 279 -6.41 -8.53 -7.26
CA CYS A 279 -6.67 -7.10 -7.08
C CYS A 279 -6.18 -6.63 -5.70
N GLY A 280 -6.38 -7.42 -4.64
CA GLY A 280 -5.86 -7.07 -3.32
C GLY A 280 -4.34 -7.02 -3.26
N VAL A 281 -3.64 -7.81 -4.08
CA VAL A 281 -2.17 -7.69 -4.22
C VAL A 281 -1.79 -6.42 -5.00
N SER A 282 -2.45 -6.12 -6.12
CA SER A 282 -2.16 -4.88 -6.87
C SER A 282 -2.49 -3.62 -6.07
N GLN A 283 -3.49 -3.67 -5.18
CA GLN A 283 -3.91 -2.56 -4.33
C GLN A 283 -2.85 -2.15 -3.29
N ILE A 284 -1.82 -2.98 -3.05
CA ILE A 284 -0.63 -2.55 -2.30
C ILE A 284 -0.02 -1.27 -2.93
N PHE A 285 -0.15 -1.14 -4.25
CA PHE A 285 0.33 -0.01 -5.05
C PHE A 285 -0.81 0.90 -5.54
N VAL A 286 -2.01 0.80 -4.95
CA VAL A 286 -3.21 1.54 -5.36
C VAL A 286 -3.68 1.19 -6.79
N ALA A 287 -3.28 0.02 -7.30
CA ALA A 287 -3.76 -0.49 -8.59
C ALA A 287 -4.90 -1.49 -8.36
N CYS A 288 -5.97 -1.38 -9.15
CA CYS A 288 -7.12 -2.29 -9.11
C CYS A 288 -7.16 -3.15 -10.38
N ASP A 289 -6.17 -4.05 -10.55
CA ASP A 289 -6.05 -4.87 -11.75
C ASP A 289 -5.45 -6.25 -11.42
N PRO A 290 -6.15 -7.36 -11.72
CA PRO A 290 -5.69 -8.70 -11.35
C PRO A 290 -4.46 -9.15 -12.16
N VAL A 291 -4.24 -8.62 -13.38
CA VAL A 291 -3.05 -8.93 -14.17
C VAL A 291 -1.83 -8.27 -13.54
N CYS A 292 -1.95 -7.01 -13.12
CA CYS A 292 -0.94 -6.33 -12.31
C CYS A 292 -0.66 -7.10 -11.01
N GLY A 293 -1.69 -7.56 -10.31
CA GLY A 293 -1.54 -8.40 -9.12
C GLY A 293 -0.73 -9.67 -9.40
N GLY A 294 -1.02 -10.34 -10.51
CA GLY A 294 -0.26 -11.50 -10.99
C GLY A 294 1.20 -11.19 -11.32
N LEU A 295 1.47 -10.06 -11.97
CA LEU A 295 2.83 -9.60 -12.30
C LEU A 295 3.62 -9.20 -11.06
N VAL A 296 2.98 -8.57 -10.07
CA VAL A 296 3.56 -8.31 -8.75
C VAL A 296 3.94 -9.63 -8.07
N LEU A 297 3.03 -10.60 -8.01
CA LEU A 297 3.33 -11.92 -7.44
C LEU A 297 4.42 -12.66 -8.20
N ALA A 298 4.47 -12.57 -9.53
CA ALA A 298 5.53 -13.19 -10.33
C ALA A 298 6.90 -12.57 -10.03
N GLY A 299 6.97 -11.22 -9.94
CA GLY A 299 8.18 -10.51 -9.53
C GLY A 299 8.62 -10.90 -8.12
N MET A 300 7.68 -11.00 -7.18
CA MET A 300 7.94 -11.48 -5.81
C MET A 300 8.42 -12.93 -5.81
N ALA A 301 7.79 -13.82 -6.57
CA ALA A 301 8.14 -15.24 -6.62
C ALA A 301 9.54 -15.48 -7.20
N ALA A 302 10.00 -14.62 -8.11
CA ALA A 302 11.38 -14.63 -8.59
C ALA A 302 12.40 -14.30 -7.48
N TYR A 303 12.00 -13.59 -6.43
CA TYR A 303 12.82 -13.33 -5.24
C TYR A 303 12.59 -14.37 -4.11
N SER A 304 11.32 -14.68 -3.81
CA SER A 304 10.89 -15.63 -2.79
C SER A 304 9.45 -16.11 -3.07
N PRO A 305 9.27 -17.37 -3.48
CA PRO A 305 7.95 -17.98 -3.63
C PRO A 305 7.14 -17.98 -2.33
N GLY A 306 7.78 -18.17 -1.17
CA GLY A 306 7.13 -18.15 0.13
C GLY A 306 6.59 -16.77 0.50
N ALA A 307 7.32 -15.70 0.19
CA ALA A 307 6.83 -14.32 0.39
C ALA A 307 5.65 -14.01 -0.54
N ALA A 308 5.72 -14.42 -1.81
CA ALA A 308 4.61 -14.28 -2.76
C ALA A 308 3.36 -15.05 -2.28
N GLY A 309 3.54 -16.30 -1.80
CA GLY A 309 2.48 -17.12 -1.24
C GLY A 309 1.83 -16.51 0.00
N ALA A 310 2.63 -15.97 0.93
CA ALA A 310 2.12 -15.28 2.11
C ALA A 310 1.31 -14.03 1.76
N THR A 311 1.74 -13.29 0.73
CA THR A 311 1.06 -12.08 0.23
C THR A 311 -0.30 -12.43 -0.37
N LEU A 312 -0.33 -13.44 -1.26
CA LEU A 312 -1.58 -13.93 -1.84
C LEU A 312 -2.54 -14.49 -0.77
N PHE A 313 -2.00 -15.24 0.20
CA PHE A 313 -2.78 -15.75 1.33
C PHE A 313 -3.43 -14.63 2.13
N GLY A 314 -2.66 -13.61 2.54
CA GLY A 314 -3.20 -12.47 3.28
C GLY A 314 -4.28 -11.73 2.48
N SER A 315 -4.06 -11.55 1.17
CA SER A 315 -5.06 -10.94 0.29
C SER A 315 -6.37 -11.72 0.24
N ALA A 316 -6.29 -13.05 0.09
CA ALA A 316 -7.45 -13.93 0.07
C ALA A 316 -8.20 -13.94 1.42
N VAL A 317 -7.48 -13.97 2.55
CA VAL A 317 -8.08 -13.82 3.89
C VAL A 317 -8.81 -12.49 4.00
N GLY A 318 -8.23 -11.40 3.50
CA GLY A 318 -8.86 -10.09 3.45
C GLY A 318 -10.16 -10.06 2.67
N ALA A 319 -10.17 -10.60 1.45
CA ALA A 319 -11.35 -10.69 0.61
C ALA A 319 -12.49 -11.49 1.29
N LEU A 320 -12.15 -12.65 1.87
CA LEU A 320 -13.11 -13.50 2.58
C LEU A 320 -13.66 -12.80 3.83
N MET A 321 -12.81 -12.14 4.62
CA MET A 321 -13.22 -11.40 5.81
C MET A 321 -14.09 -10.19 5.45
N GLY A 322 -13.80 -9.47 4.37
CA GLY A 322 -14.63 -8.38 3.88
C GLY A 322 -16.02 -8.85 3.48
N ALA A 323 -16.09 -9.96 2.75
CA ALA A 323 -17.37 -10.58 2.40
C ALA A 323 -18.15 -11.07 3.63
N ALA A 324 -17.46 -11.70 4.60
CA ALA A 324 -18.05 -12.13 5.86
C ALA A 324 -18.55 -10.95 6.73
N ALA A 325 -17.89 -9.79 6.63
CA ALA A 325 -18.29 -8.55 7.29
C ALA A 325 -19.42 -7.81 6.57
N GLY A 326 -19.93 -8.34 5.45
CA GLY A 326 -21.02 -7.71 4.68
C GLY A 326 -20.59 -6.48 3.88
N ALA A 327 -19.30 -6.39 3.53
CA ALA A 327 -18.78 -5.32 2.68
C ALA A 327 -19.42 -5.35 1.29
N ASP A 328 -19.42 -4.19 0.62
CA ASP A 328 -19.90 -4.09 -0.76
C ASP A 328 -19.10 -4.97 -1.72
N ALA A 329 -19.79 -5.63 -2.66
CA ALA A 329 -19.21 -6.54 -3.64
C ALA A 329 -18.18 -5.84 -4.55
N ALA A 330 -18.41 -4.57 -4.91
CA ALA A 330 -17.45 -3.81 -5.70
C ALA A 330 -16.19 -3.50 -4.88
N ALA A 331 -16.33 -3.19 -3.59
CA ALA A 331 -15.17 -2.98 -2.71
C ALA A 331 -14.33 -4.26 -2.51
N VAL A 332 -14.97 -5.43 -2.38
CA VAL A 332 -14.27 -6.72 -2.27
C VAL A 332 -13.58 -7.10 -3.59
N SER A 333 -14.29 -7.02 -4.72
CA SER A 333 -13.72 -7.33 -6.05
C SER A 333 -12.61 -6.36 -6.47
N ALA A 334 -12.69 -5.09 -6.04
CA ALA A 334 -11.64 -4.10 -6.24
C ALA A 334 -10.41 -4.33 -5.34
N GLY A 335 -10.42 -5.34 -4.46
CA GLY A 335 -9.29 -5.70 -3.61
C GLY A 335 -9.06 -4.78 -2.41
N LEU A 336 -9.99 -3.87 -2.09
CA LEU A 336 -9.82 -2.88 -1.01
C LEU A 336 -9.72 -3.52 0.38
N TRP A 337 -10.22 -4.75 0.52
CA TRP A 337 -10.11 -5.54 1.74
C TRP A 337 -8.85 -6.42 1.79
N GLY A 338 -8.12 -6.55 0.69
CA GLY A 338 -7.02 -7.52 0.53
C GLY A 338 -5.62 -6.98 0.79
N PHE A 339 -5.34 -5.70 0.51
CA PHE A 339 -3.96 -5.21 0.49
C PHE A 339 -3.31 -5.04 1.88
N ASN A 340 -4.03 -4.51 2.87
CA ASN A 340 -3.54 -4.43 4.26
C ASN A 340 -3.26 -5.82 4.88
N PRO A 341 -4.15 -6.82 4.74
CA PRO A 341 -3.86 -8.17 5.22
C PRO A 341 -2.80 -8.89 4.41
N ALA A 342 -2.67 -8.62 3.10
CA ALA A 342 -1.55 -9.10 2.29
C ALA A 342 -0.20 -8.64 2.86
N LEU A 343 -0.04 -7.34 3.11
CA LEU A 343 1.18 -6.79 3.71
C LEU A 343 1.42 -7.32 5.15
N SER A 344 0.36 -7.54 5.92
CA SER A 344 0.47 -8.05 7.29
C SER A 344 0.95 -9.49 7.34
N ALA A 345 0.39 -10.37 6.50
CA ALA A 345 0.85 -11.75 6.37
C ALA A 345 2.28 -11.83 5.80
N LEU A 346 2.57 -11.01 4.77
CA LEU A 346 3.90 -10.88 4.20
C LEU A 346 4.93 -10.44 5.25
N MET A 347 4.63 -9.43 6.05
CA MET A 347 5.51 -8.97 7.13
C MET A 347 5.83 -10.11 8.10
N VAL A 348 4.84 -10.91 8.52
CA VAL A 348 5.11 -12.07 9.37
C VAL A 348 6.06 -13.07 8.70
N SER A 349 5.89 -13.32 7.39
CA SER A 349 6.76 -14.23 6.63
C SER A 349 8.22 -13.77 6.52
N ILE A 350 8.47 -12.45 6.55
CA ILE A 350 9.81 -11.85 6.42
C ILE A 350 10.51 -11.73 7.78
N PHE A 351 9.78 -11.37 8.83
CA PHE A 351 10.36 -11.05 10.14
C PHE A 351 10.45 -12.24 11.09
N PHE A 352 9.85 -13.37 10.75
CA PHE A 352 9.81 -14.56 11.60
C PHE A 352 10.25 -15.82 10.85
N VAL A 353 10.72 -16.81 11.60
CA VAL A 353 11.15 -18.11 11.06
C VAL A 353 9.91 -18.98 10.80
N PRO A 354 9.71 -19.49 9.57
CA PRO A 354 8.54 -20.30 9.23
C PRO A 354 8.34 -21.53 10.12
N ASN A 355 7.18 -21.60 10.77
CA ASN A 355 6.65 -22.71 11.55
C ASN A 355 5.11 -22.55 11.72
N LEU A 356 4.43 -23.53 12.33
CA LEU A 356 2.97 -23.49 12.51
C LEU A 356 2.48 -22.30 13.36
N CYS A 357 3.21 -21.93 14.42
CA CYS A 357 2.87 -20.76 15.24
C CYS A 357 2.98 -19.46 14.43
N THR A 358 3.99 -19.34 13.54
CA THR A 358 4.10 -18.17 12.65
C THR A 358 3.05 -18.15 11.56
N ALA A 359 2.57 -19.31 11.09
CA ALA A 359 1.42 -19.36 10.18
C ALA A 359 0.14 -18.86 10.87
N ALA A 360 -0.10 -19.28 12.12
CA ALA A 360 -1.20 -18.74 12.92
C ALA A 360 -1.05 -17.24 13.18
N LEU A 361 0.18 -16.76 13.45
CA LEU A 361 0.47 -15.34 13.61
C LEU A 361 0.21 -14.54 12.32
N ALA A 362 0.56 -15.08 11.15
CA ALA A 362 0.29 -14.44 9.86
C ALA A 362 -1.22 -14.27 9.63
N SER A 363 -2.01 -15.30 9.93
CA SER A 363 -3.48 -15.23 9.91
C SER A 363 -4.02 -14.19 10.89
N ALA A 364 -3.51 -14.19 12.14
CA ALA A 364 -3.94 -13.23 13.15
C ALA A 364 -3.59 -11.78 12.78
N ALA A 365 -2.40 -11.55 12.21
CA ALA A 365 -1.98 -10.24 11.72
C ALA A 365 -2.84 -9.77 10.54
N ALA A 366 -3.13 -10.66 9.58
CA ALA A 366 -4.03 -10.38 8.47
C ALA A 366 -5.43 -10.00 8.99
N VAL A 367 -6.06 -10.83 9.81
CA VAL A 367 -7.37 -10.55 10.41
C VAL A 367 -7.37 -9.24 11.20
N SER A 368 -6.34 -9.00 12.03
CA SER A 368 -6.22 -7.76 12.79
C SER A 368 -6.19 -6.52 11.88
N SER A 369 -5.44 -6.57 10.78
CA SER A 369 -5.38 -5.46 9.82
C SER A 369 -6.70 -5.23 9.09
N VAL A 370 -7.51 -6.27 8.86
CA VAL A 370 -8.88 -6.13 8.32
C VAL A 370 -9.77 -5.41 9.31
N LEU A 371 -9.75 -5.81 10.59
CA LEU A 371 -10.53 -5.14 11.64
C LEU A 371 -10.14 -3.67 11.78
N LEU A 372 -8.84 -3.37 11.72
CA LEU A 372 -8.33 -2.00 11.71
C LEU A 372 -8.72 -1.24 10.44
N THR A 373 -8.74 -1.89 9.28
CA THR A 373 -9.20 -1.28 8.02
C THR A 373 -10.66 -0.86 8.15
N ASN A 374 -11.52 -1.72 8.69
CA ASN A 374 -12.92 -1.40 8.93
C ASN A 374 -13.10 -0.26 9.95
N ALA A 375 -12.38 -0.32 11.08
CA ALA A 375 -12.48 0.68 12.14
C ALA A 375 -11.96 2.06 11.72
N MET A 376 -10.81 2.10 11.03
CA MET A 376 -10.14 3.35 10.66
C MET A 376 -10.67 3.93 9.36
N GLY A 377 -11.00 3.07 8.38
CA GLY A 377 -11.48 3.48 7.06
C GLY A 377 -12.77 4.28 7.15
N GLY A 378 -13.74 3.83 7.95
CA GLY A 378 -14.99 4.55 8.17
C GLY A 378 -14.78 5.93 8.80
N VAL A 379 -13.88 6.05 9.77
CA VAL A 379 -13.59 7.33 10.44
C VAL A 379 -12.89 8.30 9.49
N LEU A 380 -11.80 7.88 8.82
CA LEU A 380 -11.04 8.77 7.94
C LEU A 380 -11.87 9.23 6.73
N ALA A 381 -12.65 8.32 6.14
CA ALA A 381 -13.52 8.66 5.02
C ALA A 381 -14.64 9.63 5.44
N SER A 382 -15.28 9.42 6.59
CA SER A 382 -16.40 10.27 7.03
C SER A 382 -16.00 11.62 7.63
N THR A 383 -14.78 11.75 8.15
CA THR A 383 -14.33 12.98 8.84
C THR A 383 -13.38 13.84 8.02
N LEU A 384 -12.53 13.22 7.21
CA LEU A 384 -11.47 13.90 6.46
C LEU A 384 -11.56 13.65 4.95
N GLU A 385 -12.48 12.80 4.48
CA GLU A 385 -12.65 12.43 3.07
C GLU A 385 -11.39 11.84 2.42
N ILE A 386 -10.44 11.33 3.21
CA ILE A 386 -9.18 10.73 2.73
C ILE A 386 -9.15 9.20 2.90
N PRO A 387 -8.38 8.46 2.09
CA PRO A 387 -8.19 7.03 2.28
C PRO A 387 -7.41 6.71 3.57
N CYS A 388 -7.53 5.48 4.07
CA CYS A 388 -6.72 5.00 5.19
C CYS A 388 -5.32 4.50 4.79
N CYS A 389 -5.06 4.40 3.48
CA CYS A 389 -3.82 3.87 2.91
C CYS A 389 -3.38 2.58 3.64
N THR A 390 -2.11 2.47 4.00
CA THR A 390 -1.55 1.28 4.67
C THR A 390 -1.40 1.45 6.18
N VAL A 391 -2.10 2.44 6.77
CA VAL A 391 -2.09 2.66 8.22
C VAL A 391 -2.57 1.41 9.00
N PRO A 392 -3.63 0.70 8.57
CA PRO A 392 -4.06 -0.54 9.23
C PRO A 392 -2.96 -1.62 9.27
N PHE A 393 -2.25 -1.81 8.16
CA PHE A 393 -1.09 -2.69 8.09
C PHE A 393 0.01 -2.25 9.07
N CYS A 394 0.40 -0.96 9.06
CA CYS A 394 1.46 -0.47 9.94
C CYS A 394 1.10 -0.67 11.42
N ALA A 395 -0.15 -0.41 11.80
CA ALA A 395 -0.62 -0.62 13.16
C ALA A 395 -0.57 -2.11 13.57
N ALA A 396 -1.06 -3.02 12.72
CA ALA A 396 -0.97 -4.46 12.96
C ALA A 396 0.50 -4.93 13.06
N ALA A 397 1.35 -4.48 12.15
CA ALA A 397 2.77 -4.85 12.11
C ALA A 397 3.55 -4.34 13.33
N LEU A 398 3.27 -3.12 13.80
CA LEU A 398 3.83 -2.61 15.04
C LEU A 398 3.34 -3.39 16.25
N GLY A 399 2.06 -3.75 16.32
CA GLY A 399 1.51 -4.60 17.37
C GLY A 399 2.21 -5.95 17.47
N VAL A 400 2.33 -6.66 16.33
CA VAL A 400 3.09 -7.92 16.23
C VAL A 400 4.54 -7.72 16.66
N HIS A 401 5.19 -6.65 16.19
CA HIS A 401 6.57 -6.36 16.55
C HIS A 401 6.73 -6.13 18.06
N MET A 402 5.82 -5.39 18.70
CA MET A 402 5.87 -5.15 20.16
C MET A 402 5.65 -6.43 20.97
N LEU A 403 4.76 -7.31 20.50
CA LEU A 403 4.42 -8.56 21.20
C LEU A 403 5.40 -9.72 20.91
N ARG A 404 6.31 -9.57 19.94
CA ARG A 404 7.14 -10.67 19.42
C ARG A 404 7.91 -11.50 20.45
N LYS A 405 8.30 -10.90 21.58
CA LYS A 405 9.05 -11.60 22.66
C LYS A 405 8.13 -12.39 23.59
N SER A 406 6.84 -12.10 23.58
CA SER A 406 5.83 -12.69 24.45
C SER A 406 5.01 -13.79 23.77
N LEU A 407 5.22 -14.01 22.46
CA LEU A 407 4.47 -14.99 21.68
C LEU A 407 5.13 -16.38 21.77
N PRO A 408 4.48 -17.38 22.39
CA PRO A 408 5.04 -18.72 22.51
C PRO A 408 5.16 -19.39 21.13
N GLY A 409 6.26 -20.11 20.90
CA GLY A 409 6.53 -20.85 19.66
C GLY A 409 6.88 -20.00 18.44
N VAL A 410 6.85 -18.66 18.56
CA VAL A 410 7.25 -17.74 17.50
C VAL A 410 8.72 -17.37 17.65
N VAL A 411 9.47 -17.49 16.57
CA VAL A 411 10.90 -17.16 16.54
C VAL A 411 11.13 -16.01 15.56
N ALA A 412 11.58 -14.87 16.06
CA ALA A 412 11.97 -13.74 15.21
C ALA A 412 13.23 -14.10 14.40
N ALA A 413 13.26 -13.72 13.12
CA ALA A 413 14.45 -13.88 12.29
C ALA A 413 15.57 -12.96 12.82
N ALA A 414 16.76 -13.52 13.04
CA ALA A 414 17.91 -12.76 13.54
C ALA A 414 18.37 -11.68 12.55
N SER A 415 18.21 -11.94 11.25
CA SER A 415 18.46 -11.00 10.16
C SER A 415 17.36 -11.21 9.12
N PRO A 416 16.24 -10.47 9.20
CA PRO A 416 15.09 -10.67 8.34
C PRO A 416 15.43 -10.64 6.85
N HIS A 417 15.08 -11.73 6.17
CA HIS A 417 15.17 -11.94 4.73
C HIS A 417 13.87 -12.65 4.27
N SER A 418 13.88 -13.24 3.08
CA SER A 418 12.86 -14.19 2.65
C SER A 418 12.66 -15.36 3.62
N PRO A 419 11.43 -15.92 3.71
CA PRO A 419 11.10 -17.04 4.59
C PRO A 419 12.01 -18.26 4.40
N GLU A 420 12.42 -18.56 3.17
CA GLU A 420 13.30 -19.69 2.87
C GLU A 420 14.70 -19.51 3.47
N VAL A 421 15.25 -18.30 3.38
CA VAL A 421 16.56 -17.96 3.94
C VAL A 421 16.50 -17.94 5.46
N ASN A 422 15.44 -17.36 6.03
CA ASN A 422 15.21 -17.36 7.48
C ASN A 422 15.17 -18.78 8.04
N LEU A 423 14.43 -19.69 7.38
CA LEU A 423 14.34 -21.09 7.78
C LEU A 423 15.68 -21.83 7.65
N LYS A 424 16.43 -21.60 6.57
CA LYS A 424 17.75 -22.19 6.37
C LYS A 424 18.73 -21.74 7.45
N ALA A 425 18.78 -20.44 7.74
CA ALA A 425 19.63 -19.87 8.78
C ALA A 425 19.28 -20.41 10.18
N PHE A 426 17.99 -20.53 10.50
CA PHE A 426 17.55 -21.12 11.76
C PHE A 426 17.98 -22.59 11.89
N ARG A 427 17.79 -23.40 10.84
CA ARG A 427 18.21 -24.81 10.84
C ARG A 427 19.73 -24.99 10.97
N SER A 428 20.54 -24.05 10.46
CA SER A 428 21.99 -24.10 10.65
C SER A 428 22.43 -23.77 12.07
N LEU A 429 21.62 -23.03 12.85
CA LEU A 429 21.93 -22.75 14.26
C LEU A 429 21.58 -23.91 15.21
N LEU A 430 20.74 -24.85 14.75
CA LEU A 430 20.35 -26.05 15.50
C LEU A 430 21.31 -27.23 15.28
N ARG A 431 22.17 -27.16 14.26
CA ARG A 431 23.22 -28.13 13.98
C ARG A 431 24.51 -27.67 14.62
#